data_AF-A0A7W9BKQ5-F1
#
_entry.id   AF-A0A7W9BKQ5-F1
#
_cell.length_a   1.000
_cell.length_b   1.000
_cell.length_c   1.000
_cell.angle_alpha   90.00
_cell.angle_beta   90.00
_cell.angle_gamma   90.00
#
_symmetry.space_group_name_H-M   'P 1'
#
loop_
_entity.id
_entity.type
_entity.pdbx_description
1 polymer ?
#
loop_
_entity_poly.entity_id
_entity_poly.type
_entity_poly.pdbx_seq_one_letter_code
_entity_poly.pdbx_strand_id
1 'polypeptide(L)'
;MLNSHLFSNNPRLIAAAINNPAMRRGDPDQEAVRLLQLALRFLQVATMRMSTAADGTLDGDYGGETFRAVQSFQRENSLGGANNTFDGIANSDTLEVMDAQLIQRGNPTRDTLAARPTGSRTPLSQNLIPKRPTASRLQREYNKFVEVRGKPCACTGQNQCAVRMTVALGRSDIGFHLNGPSPRRLYVHRAFSRRCGGVDTAHDNSAGRVFSYLRTFWPFTTYNITQGRSGADIYTQVQGPAAIIFFERLAGNRDSSRLGNHIDFFDGTRIMNDALGYATRGEPSPGPADGTFKKTLNAIYVMPLMP
;
A
#
# COMPACT_ATOMS: atom_id res chain seq x y z
N MET A 1 31.82 -7.55 10.59
CA MET A 1 31.85 -8.43 9.40
C MET A 1 30.56 -9.22 9.36
N LEU A 2 29.98 -9.43 8.18
CA LEU A 2 28.74 -10.21 8.01
C LEU A 2 29.07 -11.71 8.11
N ASN A 3 28.30 -12.45 8.90
CA ASN A 3 28.55 -13.86 9.21
C ASN A 3 27.42 -14.79 8.76
N SER A 4 26.25 -14.27 8.37
CA SER A 4 25.18 -15.11 7.86
C SER A 4 25.58 -15.76 6.54
N HIS A 5 25.17 -17.01 6.31
CA HIS A 5 25.43 -17.73 5.06
C HIS A 5 24.86 -17.01 3.83
N LEU A 6 23.82 -16.20 4.02
CA LEU A 6 23.20 -15.44 2.96
C LEU A 6 24.06 -14.25 2.51
N PHE A 7 24.84 -13.65 3.42
CA PHE A 7 25.59 -12.42 3.15
C PHE A 7 27.11 -12.57 3.12
N SER A 8 27.68 -13.49 3.90
CA SER A 8 29.11 -13.58 4.18
C SER A 8 29.99 -13.86 2.96
N ASN A 9 29.42 -14.35 1.87
CA ASN A 9 30.13 -14.67 0.63
C ASN A 9 29.88 -13.67 -0.52
N ASN A 10 29.15 -12.57 -0.27
CA ASN A 10 28.86 -11.57 -1.31
C ASN A 10 29.72 -10.30 -1.11
N PRO A 11 30.65 -9.98 -2.03
CA PRO A 11 31.60 -8.89 -1.85
C PRO A 11 30.92 -7.52 -1.80
N ARG A 12 29.82 -7.32 -2.52
CA ARG A 12 29.07 -6.06 -2.52
C ARG A 12 28.37 -5.81 -1.18
N LEU A 13 27.77 -6.83 -0.58
CA LEU A 13 27.15 -6.76 0.74
C LEU A 13 28.19 -6.52 1.84
N ILE A 14 29.36 -7.19 1.74
CA ILE A 14 30.49 -6.94 2.65
C ILE A 14 30.97 -5.48 2.53
N ALA A 15 31.10 -4.97 1.31
CA ALA A 15 31.49 -3.58 1.07
C ALA A 15 30.43 -2.59 1.59
N ALA A 16 29.14 -2.90 1.42
CA ALA A 16 28.04 -2.09 1.95
C ALA A 16 28.00 -2.08 3.49
N ALA A 17 28.35 -3.19 4.13
CA ALA A 17 28.40 -3.30 5.59
C ALA A 17 29.51 -2.45 6.23
N ILE A 18 30.47 -1.98 5.43
CA ILE A 18 31.47 -0.98 5.83
C ILE A 18 31.24 0.39 5.16
N ASN A 19 30.03 0.62 4.65
CA ASN A 19 29.60 1.84 3.96
C ASN A 19 30.44 2.23 2.72
N ASN A 20 30.93 1.25 1.96
CA ASN A 20 31.83 1.45 0.81
C ASN A 20 31.29 0.93 -0.55
N PRO A 21 30.41 1.67 -1.24
CA PRO A 21 29.38 2.53 -0.66
C PRO A 21 28.23 1.68 -0.10
N ALA A 22 27.41 2.24 0.80
CA ALA A 22 26.16 1.59 1.24
C ALA A 22 25.24 1.25 0.03
N MET A 23 24.41 0.22 0.17
CA MET A 23 23.46 -0.16 -0.89
C MET A 23 22.23 0.75 -0.87
N ARG A 24 21.81 1.21 -2.05
CA ARG A 24 20.72 2.17 -2.22
C ARG A 24 20.00 1.96 -3.54
N ARG A 25 18.94 2.73 -3.79
CA ARG A 25 18.21 2.64 -5.06
C ARG A 25 19.11 2.78 -6.28
N GLY A 26 18.90 1.91 -7.26
CA GLY A 26 19.73 1.82 -8.46
C GLY A 26 21.09 1.18 -8.23
N ASP A 27 21.26 0.38 -7.17
CA ASP A 27 22.47 -0.42 -6.97
C ASP A 27 22.71 -1.31 -8.20
N PRO A 28 23.91 -1.31 -8.79
CA PRO A 28 24.16 -2.05 -10.01
C PRO A 28 24.32 -3.56 -9.79
N ASP A 29 24.60 -4.00 -8.55
CA ASP A 29 24.81 -5.42 -8.25
C ASP A 29 23.48 -6.12 -7.94
N GLN A 30 22.85 -6.62 -9.01
CA GLN A 30 21.56 -7.29 -8.92
C GLN A 30 21.57 -8.54 -8.03
N GLU A 31 22.71 -9.21 -7.90
CA GLU A 31 22.81 -10.41 -7.07
C GLU A 31 22.86 -10.04 -5.58
N ALA A 32 23.64 -9.02 -5.21
CA ALA A 32 23.63 -8.48 -3.86
C ALA A 32 22.23 -7.98 -3.47
N VAL A 33 21.55 -7.29 -4.38
CA VAL A 33 20.16 -6.84 -4.17
C VAL A 33 19.22 -8.02 -4.00
N ARG A 34 19.37 -9.08 -4.79
CA ARG A 34 18.56 -10.29 -4.68
C ARG A 34 18.73 -10.96 -3.31
N LEU A 35 19.96 -11.03 -2.80
CA LEU A 35 20.25 -11.56 -1.46
C LEU A 35 19.63 -10.69 -0.36
N LEU A 36 19.71 -9.37 -0.50
CA LEU A 36 19.04 -8.41 0.39
C LEU A 36 17.51 -8.61 0.37
N GLN A 37 16.91 -8.73 -0.82
CA GLN A 37 15.49 -9.02 -0.99
C GLN A 37 15.11 -10.39 -0.35
N LEU A 38 15.92 -11.43 -0.52
CA LEU A 38 15.71 -12.72 0.13
C LEU A 38 15.70 -12.60 1.66
N ALA A 39 16.64 -11.83 2.23
CA ALA A 39 16.70 -11.56 3.66
C ALA A 39 15.44 -10.83 4.15
N LEU A 40 15.04 -9.75 3.46
CA LEU A 40 13.83 -8.99 3.77
C LEU A 40 12.56 -9.88 3.69
N ARG A 41 12.51 -10.83 2.74
CA ARG A 41 11.43 -11.82 2.65
C ARG A 41 11.41 -12.74 3.86
N PHE A 42 12.58 -13.28 4.19
CA PHE A 42 12.75 -14.29 5.21
C PHE A 42 12.47 -13.73 6.61
N LEU A 43 12.90 -12.49 6.86
CA LEU A 43 12.61 -11.77 8.11
C LEU A 43 11.17 -11.26 8.17
N GLN A 44 10.39 -11.40 7.09
CA GLN A 44 8.98 -11.01 6.99
C GLN A 44 8.73 -9.50 7.20
N VAL A 45 9.76 -8.70 6.98
CA VAL A 45 9.72 -7.22 7.05
C VAL A 45 9.35 -6.58 5.71
N ALA A 46 9.38 -7.39 4.64
CA ALA A 46 8.88 -7.01 3.33
C ALA A 46 7.34 -6.93 3.36
N THR A 47 6.86 -5.70 3.47
CA THR A 47 5.43 -5.32 3.45
C THR A 47 4.83 -5.36 2.03
N MET A 48 5.71 -5.57 1.03
CA MET A 48 5.47 -5.60 -0.41
C MET A 48 5.88 -6.92 -1.04
N ARG A 49 5.15 -7.36 -2.08
CA ARG A 49 5.70 -8.32 -3.04
C ARG A 49 6.95 -7.68 -3.63
N MET A 50 8.11 -8.25 -3.32
CA MET A 50 9.34 -7.87 -4.01
C MET A 50 9.22 -8.32 -5.45
N SER A 51 9.57 -7.42 -6.36
CA SER A 51 9.49 -7.64 -7.79
C SER A 51 10.23 -8.91 -8.18
N THR A 52 9.60 -9.68 -9.06
CA THR A 52 10.12 -10.95 -9.56
C THR A 52 10.43 -10.83 -11.03
N ALA A 53 11.54 -11.43 -11.46
CA ALA A 53 11.83 -11.66 -12.87
C ALA A 53 10.76 -12.56 -13.51
N ALA A 54 10.79 -12.67 -14.84
CA ALA A 54 9.79 -13.44 -15.60
C ALA A 54 9.73 -14.93 -15.21
N ASP A 55 10.80 -15.46 -14.63
CA ASP A 55 10.93 -16.83 -14.12
C ASP A 55 10.43 -17.01 -12.68
N GLY A 56 9.93 -15.95 -12.04
CA GLY A 56 9.42 -15.96 -10.67
C GLY A 56 10.50 -15.85 -9.58
N THR A 57 11.78 -15.72 -9.96
CA THR A 57 12.86 -15.37 -9.03
C THR A 57 12.79 -13.88 -8.68
N LEU A 58 13.40 -13.46 -7.56
CA LEU A 58 13.50 -12.04 -7.22
C LEU A 58 14.36 -11.30 -8.27
N ASP A 59 13.90 -10.13 -8.68
CA ASP A 59 14.45 -9.43 -9.84
C ASP A 59 15.84 -8.82 -9.61
N GLY A 60 16.24 -8.62 -8.35
CA GLY A 60 17.49 -7.96 -8.01
C GLY A 60 17.48 -6.46 -8.30
N ASP A 61 16.30 -5.83 -8.45
CA ASP A 61 16.19 -4.37 -8.57
C ASP A 61 16.07 -3.72 -7.19
N TYR A 62 16.99 -2.80 -6.87
CA TYR A 62 16.85 -1.94 -5.71
C TYR A 62 15.91 -0.79 -6.07
N GLY A 63 14.68 -1.16 -6.43
CA GLY A 63 13.62 -0.23 -6.78
C GLY A 63 12.94 0.34 -5.52
N GLY A 64 11.78 0.94 -5.72
CA GLY A 64 11.01 1.50 -4.60
C GLY A 64 10.47 0.45 -3.62
N GLU A 65 10.22 -0.78 -4.08
CA GLU A 65 9.77 -1.87 -3.22
C GLU A 65 10.87 -2.30 -2.24
N THR A 66 12.08 -2.58 -2.74
CA THR A 66 13.26 -2.86 -1.91
C THR A 66 13.55 -1.71 -0.94
N PHE A 67 13.53 -0.47 -1.44
CA PHE A 67 13.75 0.71 -0.61
C PHE A 67 12.81 0.80 0.58
N ARG A 68 11.52 0.56 0.37
CA ARG A 68 10.52 0.61 1.44
C ARG A 68 10.60 -0.59 2.37
N ALA A 69 10.91 -1.77 1.86
CA ALA A 69 11.16 -2.94 2.69
C ALA A 69 12.34 -2.71 3.63
N VAL A 70 13.40 -2.04 3.16
CA VAL A 70 14.52 -1.60 4.01
C VAL A 70 14.06 -0.55 5.02
N GLN A 71 13.25 0.45 4.63
CA GLN A 71 12.69 1.41 5.60
C GLN A 71 11.82 0.73 6.67
N SER A 72 11.03 -0.27 6.30
CA SER A 72 10.24 -1.06 7.25
C SER A 72 11.14 -1.81 8.23
N PHE A 73 12.16 -2.49 7.73
CA PHE A 73 13.16 -3.16 8.56
C PHE A 73 13.85 -2.18 9.53
N GLN A 74 14.31 -1.02 9.03
CA GLN A 74 14.93 0.00 9.85
C GLN A 74 13.97 0.52 10.94
N ARG A 75 12.68 0.68 10.62
CA ARG A 75 11.66 1.11 11.59
C ARG A 75 11.40 0.08 12.67
N GLU A 76 11.27 -1.19 12.30
CA GLU A 76 11.05 -2.28 13.27
C GLU A 76 12.23 -2.43 14.23
N ASN A 77 13.43 -2.08 13.77
CA ASN A 77 14.66 -2.19 14.56
C ASN A 77 15.16 -0.85 15.13
N SER A 78 14.35 0.22 15.03
CA SER A 78 14.70 1.56 15.51
C SER A 78 16.04 2.11 14.97
N LEU A 79 16.39 1.76 13.73
CA LEU A 79 17.63 2.17 13.04
C LEU A 79 17.49 3.53 12.34
N GLY A 80 16.69 4.43 12.92
CA GLY A 80 16.57 5.79 12.42
C GLY A 80 17.81 6.60 12.76
N GLY A 81 18.28 7.44 11.84
CA GLY A 81 19.35 8.40 12.13
C GLY A 81 18.95 9.41 13.21
N ALA A 82 19.78 10.44 13.44
CA ALA A 82 19.60 11.45 14.49
C ALA A 82 18.19 12.12 14.54
N ASN A 83 17.43 12.07 13.44
CA ASN A 83 16.06 12.61 13.32
C ASN A 83 14.98 11.53 13.16
N ASN A 84 15.23 10.28 13.56
CA ASN A 84 14.35 9.13 13.36
C ASN A 84 13.97 8.92 11.88
N THR A 85 14.89 9.27 10.97
CA THR A 85 14.72 9.15 9.54
C THR A 85 15.15 7.75 9.09
N PHE A 86 14.20 7.00 8.56
CA PHE A 86 14.43 5.71 7.89
C PHE A 86 14.69 5.99 6.41
N ASP A 87 15.95 5.97 6.02
CA ASP A 87 16.40 6.44 4.71
C ASP A 87 16.30 5.39 3.61
N GLY A 88 15.99 4.13 3.95
CA GLY A 88 15.89 3.03 2.98
C GLY A 88 17.24 2.63 2.36
N ILE A 89 18.35 3.06 2.96
CA ILE A 89 19.72 2.73 2.56
C ILE A 89 20.20 1.55 3.42
N ALA A 90 20.58 0.46 2.77
CA ALA A 90 21.22 -0.67 3.44
C ALA A 90 22.70 -0.35 3.71
N ASN A 91 22.93 0.36 4.82
CA ASN A 91 24.22 0.77 5.37
C ASN A 91 24.74 -0.26 6.41
N SER A 92 25.87 0.06 7.05
CA SER A 92 26.48 -0.75 8.12
C SER A 92 25.46 -1.24 9.15
N ASP A 93 24.73 -0.31 9.76
CA ASP A 93 23.84 -0.59 10.89
C ASP A 93 22.66 -1.47 10.45
N THR A 94 22.12 -1.18 9.26
CA THR A 94 21.04 -1.97 8.66
C THR A 94 21.50 -3.40 8.39
N LEU A 95 22.66 -3.57 7.77
CA LEU A 95 23.16 -4.89 7.37
C LEU A 95 23.63 -5.71 8.56
N GLU A 96 24.23 -5.09 9.57
CA GLU A 96 24.68 -5.75 10.80
C GLU A 96 23.50 -6.33 11.59
N VAL A 97 22.45 -5.52 11.81
CA VAL A 97 21.24 -6.00 12.52
C VAL A 97 20.51 -7.07 11.71
N MET A 98 20.46 -6.92 10.38
CA MET A 98 19.85 -7.91 9.50
C MET A 98 20.61 -9.24 9.55
N ASP A 99 21.93 -9.20 9.46
CA ASP A 99 22.82 -10.36 9.54
C ASP A 99 22.66 -11.12 10.87
N ALA A 100 22.62 -10.38 11.98
CA ALA A 100 22.39 -10.96 13.31
C ALA A 100 21.03 -11.69 13.39
N GLN A 101 19.96 -11.10 12.84
CA GLN A 101 18.63 -11.74 12.83
C GLN A 101 18.57 -12.97 11.92
N LEU A 102 19.26 -12.96 10.79
CA LEU A 102 19.36 -14.13 9.91
C LEU A 102 20.01 -15.29 10.64
N ILE A 103 21.11 -15.04 11.37
CA ILE A 103 21.81 -16.04 12.18
C ILE A 103 20.87 -16.59 13.27
N GLN A 104 20.19 -15.71 14.01
CA GLN A 104 19.25 -16.09 15.07
C GLN A 104 18.09 -16.97 14.55
N ARG A 105 17.68 -16.79 13.29
CA ARG A 105 16.56 -17.51 12.68
C ARG A 105 16.98 -18.75 11.88
N GLY A 106 18.15 -19.31 12.17
CA GLY A 106 18.60 -20.57 11.57
C GLY A 106 19.55 -20.42 10.39
N ASN A 107 20.08 -19.21 10.17
CA ASN A 107 21.16 -18.90 9.24
C ASN A 107 20.94 -19.46 7.81
N PRO A 108 19.86 -19.00 7.13
CA PRO A 108 19.47 -19.57 5.85
C PRO A 108 20.51 -19.33 4.76
N THR A 109 20.62 -20.26 3.83
CA THR A 109 21.39 -20.10 2.58
C THR A 109 20.46 -19.72 1.43
N ARG A 110 21.02 -19.21 0.33
CA ARG A 110 20.26 -19.01 -0.92
C ARG A 110 19.50 -20.27 -1.32
N ASP A 111 20.15 -21.42 -1.25
CA ASP A 111 19.57 -22.70 -1.64
C ASP A 111 18.43 -23.11 -0.71
N THR A 112 18.53 -22.88 0.60
CA THR A 112 17.40 -23.16 1.51
C THR A 112 16.20 -22.27 1.25
N LEU A 113 16.42 -21.05 0.76
CA LEU A 113 15.36 -20.10 0.42
C LEU A 113 14.82 -20.29 -1.01
N ALA A 114 15.60 -20.93 -1.88
CA ALA A 114 15.26 -21.26 -3.27
C ALA A 114 14.69 -22.68 -3.44
N ALA A 115 15.07 -23.62 -2.57
CA ALA A 115 14.59 -24.99 -2.58
C ALA A 115 13.11 -25.03 -2.19
N ARG A 116 12.29 -25.26 -3.21
CA ARG A 116 10.88 -25.57 -3.07
C ARG A 116 10.72 -26.92 -2.35
N PRO A 117 9.84 -27.06 -1.33
CA PRO A 117 9.55 -28.39 -0.78
C PRO A 117 8.98 -29.29 -1.88
N THR A 118 9.58 -30.46 -2.09
CA THR A 118 9.16 -31.47 -3.07
C THR A 118 8.01 -32.35 -2.57
N GLY A 119 7.31 -31.96 -1.50
CA GLY A 119 6.11 -32.63 -1.00
C GLY A 119 4.90 -31.69 -1.05
N SER A 120 3.88 -32.09 -1.81
CA SER A 120 2.59 -31.42 -2.00
C SER A 120 2.62 -30.10 -2.78
N ARG A 121 1.94 -30.10 -3.94
CA ARG A 121 1.51 -28.87 -4.62
C ARG A 121 0.50 -28.15 -3.71
N THR A 122 0.99 -27.37 -2.76
CA THR A 122 0.31 -26.14 -2.40
C THR A 122 0.86 -25.07 -3.33
N PRO A 123 0.10 -24.59 -4.32
CA PRO A 123 0.55 -23.46 -5.13
C PRO A 123 0.87 -22.28 -4.20
N LEU A 124 2.03 -21.64 -4.36
CA LEU A 124 2.36 -20.32 -3.80
C LEU A 124 1.53 -19.18 -4.47
N SER A 125 0.32 -19.52 -4.89
CA SER A 125 -0.70 -18.69 -5.49
C SER A 125 -2.00 -19.14 -4.86
N GLN A 126 -2.39 -18.50 -3.74
CA GLN A 126 -3.81 -18.27 -3.36
C GLN A 126 -4.04 -17.56 -2.01
N ASN A 127 -3.11 -17.52 -1.04
CA ASN A 127 -3.46 -17.03 0.30
C ASN A 127 -2.50 -16.01 0.92
N LEU A 128 -2.50 -14.78 0.40
CA LEU A 128 -2.30 -13.61 1.25
C LEU A 128 -3.43 -12.64 0.93
N ILE A 129 -4.64 -12.95 1.42
CA ILE A 129 -5.68 -11.94 1.57
C ILE A 129 -5.02 -10.80 2.35
N PRO A 130 -4.95 -9.56 1.82
CA PRO A 130 -4.37 -8.45 2.54
C PRO A 130 -4.98 -8.35 3.93
N LYS A 131 -4.14 -8.14 4.95
CA LYS A 131 -4.61 -7.92 6.32
C LYS A 131 -5.57 -6.72 6.31
N ARG A 132 -6.62 -6.79 7.12
CA ARG A 132 -7.50 -5.63 7.25
C ARG A 132 -6.71 -4.46 7.86
N PRO A 133 -6.77 -3.24 7.28
CA PRO A 133 -6.06 -2.10 7.83
C PRO A 133 -6.62 -1.69 9.20
N THR A 134 -5.76 -1.13 10.05
CA THR A 134 -6.19 -0.44 11.27
C THR A 134 -6.57 1.00 10.96
N ALA A 135 -7.48 1.56 11.77
CA ALA A 135 -7.88 2.96 11.67
C ALA A 135 -6.69 3.92 11.77
N SER A 136 -5.82 3.69 12.77
CA SER A 136 -4.63 4.50 13.03
C SER A 136 -3.64 4.53 11.86
N ARG A 137 -3.46 3.40 11.15
CA ARG A 137 -2.58 3.32 9.98
C ARG A 137 -3.15 4.10 8.81
N LEU A 138 -4.43 3.88 8.47
CA LEU A 138 -5.06 4.61 7.36
C LEU A 138 -5.15 6.11 7.61
N GLN A 139 -5.51 6.54 8.83
CA GLN A 139 -5.52 7.93 9.23
C GLN A 139 -4.16 8.60 9.03
N ARG A 140 -3.08 7.96 9.49
CA ARG A 140 -1.72 8.48 9.34
C ARG A 140 -1.37 8.66 7.86
N GLU A 141 -1.69 7.70 7.00
CA GLU A 141 -1.40 7.83 5.57
C GLU A 141 -2.26 8.90 4.89
N TYR A 142 -3.52 9.06 5.30
CA TYR A 142 -4.40 10.11 4.80
C TYR A 142 -3.94 11.53 5.18
N ASN A 143 -3.40 11.70 6.38
CA ASN A 143 -2.86 12.99 6.84
C ASN A 143 -1.65 13.45 6.02
N LYS A 144 -0.84 12.52 5.49
CA LYS A 144 0.29 12.86 4.61
C LYS A 144 -0.16 13.51 3.29
N PHE A 145 -1.42 13.32 2.88
CA PHE A 145 -1.90 13.93 1.64
C PHE A 145 -2.07 15.45 1.73
N VAL A 146 -2.01 16.06 2.92
CA VAL A 146 -2.02 17.52 3.08
C VAL A 146 -0.82 18.16 2.36
N GLU A 147 0.35 17.51 2.43
CA GLU A 147 1.60 17.97 1.80
C GLU A 147 1.48 18.10 0.28
N VAL A 148 0.63 17.26 -0.33
CA VAL A 148 0.35 17.24 -1.78
C VAL A 148 -1.03 17.83 -2.10
N ARG A 149 -1.59 18.62 -1.19
CA ARG A 149 -2.92 19.28 -1.32
C ARG A 149 -4.03 18.31 -1.72
N GLY A 150 -4.01 17.11 -1.14
CA GLY A 150 -4.95 16.03 -1.44
C GLY A 150 -4.72 15.35 -2.80
N LYS A 151 -3.70 15.73 -3.58
CA LYS A 151 -3.47 15.22 -4.94
C LYS A 151 -2.14 14.46 -5.04
N PRO A 152 -2.06 13.25 -4.46
CA PRO A 152 -0.84 12.45 -4.58
C PRO A 152 -0.45 12.22 -6.03
N CYS A 153 -1.39 11.92 -6.94
CA CYS A 153 -1.05 11.75 -8.35
C CYS A 153 -1.20 13.05 -9.14
N ALA A 154 -0.12 13.47 -9.81
CA ALA A 154 -0.10 14.70 -10.62
C ALA A 154 -0.80 14.58 -11.99
N CYS A 155 -1.28 13.40 -12.38
CA CYS A 155 -1.97 13.25 -13.65
C CYS A 155 -3.31 14.02 -13.65
N THR A 156 -3.54 14.81 -14.70
CA THR A 156 -4.77 15.59 -14.87
C THR A 156 -6.01 14.72 -15.07
N GLY A 157 -7.15 15.14 -14.53
CA GLY A 157 -8.47 14.50 -14.76
C GLY A 157 -8.71 13.19 -13.99
N GLN A 158 -7.89 12.89 -12.98
CA GLN A 158 -8.01 11.65 -12.21
C GLN A 158 -8.92 11.79 -11.00
N ASN A 159 -9.61 10.69 -10.66
CA ASN A 159 -10.32 10.61 -9.40
C ASN A 159 -9.33 10.36 -8.26
N GLN A 160 -8.92 11.44 -7.60
CA GLN A 160 -7.90 11.40 -6.56
C GLN A 160 -8.37 10.66 -5.31
N CYS A 161 -9.68 10.45 -5.08
CA CYS A 161 -10.12 9.66 -3.93
C CYS A 161 -9.68 8.20 -4.04
N ALA A 162 -9.77 7.62 -5.25
CA ALA A 162 -9.28 6.28 -5.53
C ALA A 162 -7.75 6.18 -5.43
N VAL A 163 -7.06 7.23 -5.89
CA VAL A 163 -5.60 7.32 -5.76
C VAL A 163 -5.21 7.38 -4.28
N ARG A 164 -5.81 8.27 -3.49
CA ARG A 164 -5.55 8.40 -2.05
C ARG A 164 -5.77 7.07 -1.33
N MET A 165 -6.90 6.41 -1.59
CA MET A 165 -7.21 5.11 -0.99
C MET A 165 -6.16 4.04 -1.36
N THR A 166 -5.84 3.88 -2.66
CA THR A 166 -4.87 2.86 -3.09
C THR A 166 -3.45 3.15 -2.62
N VAL A 167 -3.03 4.41 -2.61
CA VAL A 167 -1.73 4.84 -2.05
C VAL A 167 -1.67 4.58 -0.55
N ALA A 168 -2.73 4.94 0.19
CA ALA A 168 -2.80 4.73 1.64
C ALA A 168 -2.76 3.24 2.00
N LEU A 169 -3.54 2.40 1.31
CA LEU A 169 -3.53 0.95 1.52
C LEU A 169 -2.17 0.33 1.16
N GLY A 170 -1.57 0.74 0.03
CA GLY A 170 -0.26 0.25 -0.38
C GLY A 170 0.89 0.68 0.55
N ARG A 171 0.70 1.76 1.33
CA ARG A 171 1.65 2.21 2.37
C ARG A 171 1.30 1.72 3.78
N SER A 172 0.15 1.06 3.96
CA SER A 172 -0.32 0.63 5.28
C SER A 172 0.32 -0.67 5.76
N ASP A 173 1.19 -1.30 4.96
CA ASP A 173 1.87 -2.55 5.32
C ASP A 173 0.86 -3.63 5.76
N ILE A 174 0.01 -3.97 4.80
CA ILE A 174 -1.05 -4.97 4.99
C ILE A 174 -1.01 -6.06 3.91
N GLY A 175 0.05 -6.11 3.11
CA GLY A 175 0.12 -6.99 1.94
C GLY A 175 -0.81 -6.57 0.79
N PHE A 176 -1.31 -5.33 0.79
CA PHE A 176 -2.16 -4.81 -0.29
C PHE A 176 -1.31 -4.32 -1.46
N HIS A 177 -1.50 -4.95 -2.62
CA HIS A 177 -0.78 -4.60 -3.85
C HIS A 177 -1.72 -4.60 -5.06
N LEU A 178 -1.48 -3.65 -5.96
CA LEU A 178 -2.15 -3.58 -7.27
C LEU A 178 -1.33 -4.26 -8.39
N ASN A 179 -0.04 -4.52 -8.15
CA ASN A 179 0.89 -5.14 -9.12
C ASN A 179 0.88 -6.68 -9.11
N GLY A 180 -0.02 -7.32 -8.34
CA GLY A 180 -0.16 -8.78 -8.34
C GLY A 180 -0.80 -9.30 -9.64
N PRO A 181 -0.83 -10.64 -9.87
CA PRO A 181 -1.63 -11.28 -10.91
C PRO A 181 -3.12 -11.16 -10.56
N SER A 182 -3.60 -9.93 -10.48
CA SER A 182 -5.01 -9.62 -10.29
C SER A 182 -5.67 -9.61 -11.66
N PRO A 183 -6.90 -10.13 -11.77
CA PRO A 183 -7.52 -10.44 -13.04
C PRO A 183 -7.80 -9.16 -13.82
N ARG A 184 -7.01 -8.85 -14.87
CA ARG A 184 -7.26 -7.96 -16.05
C ARG A 184 -8.14 -6.68 -15.90
N ARG A 185 -8.44 -6.20 -14.69
CA ARG A 185 -9.54 -5.24 -14.44
C ARG A 185 -9.10 -3.96 -13.74
N LEU A 186 -7.83 -3.77 -13.44
CA LEU A 186 -7.29 -2.53 -12.85
C LEU A 186 -6.48 -1.74 -13.89
N TYR A 187 -6.61 -0.42 -13.87
CA TYR A 187 -5.76 0.48 -14.63
C TYR A 187 -4.75 1.10 -13.66
N VAL A 188 -3.66 0.37 -13.46
CA VAL A 188 -2.67 0.68 -12.44
C VAL A 188 -1.61 1.63 -13.01
N HIS A 189 -1.49 2.81 -12.42
CA HIS A 189 -0.30 3.63 -12.63
C HIS A 189 0.86 3.03 -11.86
N ARG A 190 1.98 2.88 -12.55
CA ARG A 190 3.23 2.39 -11.96
C ARG A 190 3.74 3.40 -10.93
N ALA A 191 4.31 2.86 -9.86
CA ALA A 191 5.09 3.63 -8.90
C ALA A 191 6.20 4.43 -9.60
N PHE A 192 6.52 5.60 -9.06
CA PHE A 192 7.55 6.54 -9.53
C PHE A 192 7.40 7.03 -10.97
N SER A 193 6.24 6.82 -11.59
CA SER A 193 5.97 7.39 -12.90
C SER A 193 6.11 8.92 -12.83
N ARG A 194 6.97 9.49 -13.68
CA ARG A 194 7.10 10.96 -13.81
C ARG A 194 5.74 11.62 -14.12
N ARG A 195 4.90 10.93 -14.90
CA ARG A 195 3.53 11.37 -15.21
C ARG A 195 2.65 11.49 -13.97
N CYS A 196 2.91 10.65 -12.96
CA CYS A 196 2.18 10.65 -11.70
C CYS A 196 2.78 11.58 -10.64
N GLY A 197 3.78 12.40 -10.98
CA GLY A 197 4.45 13.27 -9.99
C GLY A 197 5.38 12.52 -9.04
N GLY A 198 5.84 11.32 -9.43
CA GLY A 198 6.78 10.54 -8.63
C GLY A 198 6.17 9.81 -7.45
N VAL A 199 4.84 9.63 -7.41
CA VAL A 199 4.17 8.80 -6.38
C VAL A 199 4.81 7.44 -6.32
N ASP A 200 5.37 7.12 -5.17
CA ASP A 200 6.17 5.93 -4.91
C ASP A 200 5.33 4.64 -4.78
N THR A 201 3.99 4.74 -4.74
CA THR A 201 3.07 3.59 -4.70
C THR A 201 2.34 3.42 -6.03
N ALA A 202 2.24 2.18 -6.51
CA ALA A 202 1.32 1.84 -7.59
C ALA A 202 -0.13 2.12 -7.16
N HIS A 203 -0.94 2.73 -8.03
CA HIS A 203 -2.27 3.23 -7.67
C HIS A 203 -3.25 3.15 -8.84
N ASP A 204 -4.55 3.14 -8.56
CA ASP A 204 -5.63 3.18 -9.56
C ASP A 204 -6.47 4.45 -9.32
N ASN A 205 -6.99 5.03 -10.40
CA ASN A 205 -7.76 6.27 -10.39
C ASN A 205 -9.27 6.08 -10.58
N SER A 206 -9.82 4.87 -10.41
CA SER A 206 -11.25 4.60 -10.48
C SER A 206 -11.77 4.00 -9.18
N ALA A 207 -12.60 4.76 -8.47
CA ALA A 207 -13.20 4.31 -7.21
C ALA A 207 -14.00 3.02 -7.39
N GLY A 208 -14.71 2.86 -8.51
CA GLY A 208 -15.49 1.64 -8.79
C GLY A 208 -14.61 0.40 -9.03
N ARG A 209 -13.47 0.56 -9.74
CA ARG A 209 -12.53 -0.54 -9.94
C ARG A 209 -11.84 -0.93 -8.64
N VAL A 210 -11.37 0.08 -7.88
CA VAL A 210 -10.76 -0.14 -6.56
C VAL A 210 -11.74 -0.85 -5.64
N PHE A 211 -12.98 -0.36 -5.51
CA PHE A 211 -14.01 -0.99 -4.71
C PHE A 211 -14.28 -2.45 -5.12
N SER A 212 -14.46 -2.70 -6.42
CA SER A 212 -14.66 -4.05 -6.95
C SER A 212 -13.51 -4.98 -6.58
N TYR A 213 -12.28 -4.46 -6.55
CA TYR A 213 -11.10 -5.20 -6.13
C TYR A 213 -11.07 -5.45 -4.62
N LEU A 214 -11.35 -4.44 -3.80
CA LEU A 214 -11.37 -4.58 -2.34
C LEU A 214 -12.40 -5.60 -1.86
N ARG A 215 -13.56 -5.69 -2.53
CA ARG A 215 -14.59 -6.69 -2.26
C ARG A 215 -14.16 -8.14 -2.47
N THR A 216 -13.06 -8.37 -3.19
CA THR A 216 -12.49 -9.71 -3.34
C THR A 216 -11.76 -10.18 -2.08
N PHE A 217 -11.41 -9.24 -1.18
CA PHE A 217 -10.65 -9.51 0.04
C PHE A 217 -11.49 -9.36 1.30
N TRP A 218 -12.31 -8.31 1.36
CA TRP A 218 -13.00 -7.92 2.59
C TRP A 218 -14.50 -7.79 2.36
N PRO A 219 -15.31 -8.21 3.35
CA PRO A 219 -16.74 -8.03 3.29
C PRO A 219 -17.09 -6.55 3.46
N PHE A 220 -18.03 -6.07 2.65
CA PHE A 220 -18.64 -4.75 2.77
C PHE A 220 -20.12 -4.91 3.09
N THR A 221 -20.59 -4.21 4.11
CA THR A 221 -22.02 -4.07 4.40
C THR A 221 -22.61 -3.06 3.44
N THR A 222 -23.75 -3.39 2.82
CA THR A 222 -24.43 -2.53 1.85
C THR A 222 -25.64 -1.86 2.48
N TYR A 223 -25.77 -0.54 2.26
CA TYR A 223 -26.89 0.29 2.69
C TYR A 223 -27.50 0.92 1.43
N ASN A 224 -28.64 0.39 0.98
CA ASN A 224 -29.33 0.92 -0.19
C ASN A 224 -30.12 2.19 0.17
N ILE A 225 -30.09 3.16 -0.74
CA ILE A 225 -30.90 4.38 -0.63
C ILE A 225 -32.15 4.13 -1.47
N THR A 226 -33.11 3.42 -0.89
CA THR A 226 -34.45 3.23 -1.48
C THR A 226 -35.39 4.34 -1.04
N GLN A 227 -36.49 4.52 -1.77
CA GLN A 227 -37.54 5.50 -1.42
C GLN A 227 -37.96 5.32 0.05
N GLY A 228 -37.64 6.29 0.90
CA GLY A 228 -37.95 6.30 2.34
C GLY A 228 -36.75 6.37 3.28
N ARG A 229 -35.52 6.08 2.83
CA ARG A 229 -34.29 6.26 3.63
C ARG A 229 -33.46 7.41 3.07
N SER A 230 -33.23 8.43 3.88
CA SER A 230 -32.35 9.54 3.55
C SER A 230 -30.89 9.17 3.75
N GLY A 231 -29.98 9.91 3.10
CA GLY A 231 -28.55 9.76 3.37
C GLY A 231 -28.17 10.10 4.81
N ALA A 232 -28.97 10.91 5.52
CA ALA A 232 -28.80 11.17 6.94
C ALA A 232 -29.11 9.93 7.79
N ASP A 233 -30.16 9.17 7.45
CA ASP A 233 -30.53 7.95 8.19
C ASP A 233 -29.45 6.87 8.07
N ILE A 234 -28.79 6.79 6.92
CA ILE A 234 -27.66 5.87 6.72
C ILE A 234 -26.43 6.40 7.45
N TYR A 235 -26.17 7.71 7.43
CA TYR A 235 -25.07 8.30 8.17
C TYR A 235 -25.14 7.95 9.66
N THR A 236 -26.30 8.11 10.30
CA THR A 236 -26.49 7.70 11.71
C THR A 236 -26.24 6.21 11.94
N GLN A 237 -26.57 5.34 10.97
CA GLN A 237 -26.34 3.89 11.08
C GLN A 237 -24.87 3.49 10.92
N VAL A 238 -24.07 4.29 10.21
CA VAL A 238 -22.66 3.97 9.95
C VAL A 238 -21.70 4.70 10.89
N GLN A 239 -22.18 5.67 11.68
CA GLN A 239 -21.42 6.30 12.75
C GLN A 239 -20.91 5.26 13.76
N GLY A 240 -19.71 5.48 14.27
CA GLY A 240 -19.08 4.60 15.25
C GLY A 240 -17.67 4.18 14.84
N PRO A 241 -17.42 2.89 14.51
CA PRO A 241 -16.08 2.44 14.19
C PRO A 241 -15.60 3.00 12.84
N ALA A 242 -14.31 3.32 12.78
CA ALA A 242 -13.67 3.77 11.56
C ALA A 242 -13.78 2.70 10.45
N ALA A 243 -13.90 3.14 9.20
CA ALA A 243 -14.25 2.29 8.07
C ALA A 243 -13.64 2.76 6.75
N ILE A 244 -13.55 1.86 5.77
CA ILE A 244 -13.50 2.24 4.35
C ILE A 244 -14.94 2.35 3.87
N ILE A 245 -15.29 3.49 3.30
CA ILE A 245 -16.63 3.78 2.79
C ILE A 245 -16.59 3.99 1.28
N PHE A 246 -17.54 3.39 0.56
CA PHE A 246 -17.72 3.57 -0.88
C PHE A 246 -19.14 4.04 -1.18
N PHE A 247 -19.24 5.04 -2.04
CA PHE A 247 -20.47 5.67 -2.47
C PHE A 247 -20.72 5.37 -3.94
N GLU A 248 -21.77 4.60 -4.20
CA GLU A 248 -22.26 4.34 -5.55
C GLU A 248 -23.30 5.40 -5.92
N ARG A 249 -23.07 6.11 -7.03
CA ARG A 249 -23.98 7.15 -7.53
C ARG A 249 -24.92 6.63 -8.62
N LEU A 250 -26.13 7.20 -8.69
CA LEU A 250 -27.09 6.88 -9.74
C LEU A 250 -26.58 7.33 -11.12
N ALA A 251 -26.48 6.38 -12.04
CA ALA A 251 -26.18 6.64 -13.45
C ALA A 251 -27.42 7.24 -14.13
N GLY A 252 -27.64 8.55 -14.00
CA GLY A 252 -28.87 9.15 -14.54
C GLY A 252 -28.87 10.63 -14.85
N ASN A 253 -28.02 11.45 -14.24
CA ASN A 253 -28.03 12.88 -14.53
C ASN A 253 -27.05 13.20 -15.67
N ARG A 254 -27.59 13.35 -16.89
CA ARG A 254 -26.81 13.63 -18.11
C ARG A 254 -26.03 14.96 -18.03
N ASP A 255 -26.37 15.83 -17.09
CA ASP A 255 -25.68 17.11 -16.84
C ASP A 255 -24.44 16.97 -15.93
N SER A 256 -24.16 15.79 -15.39
CA SER A 256 -23.09 15.57 -14.40
C SER A 256 -21.95 14.69 -14.92
N SER A 257 -21.34 15.05 -16.04
CA SER A 257 -20.10 14.44 -16.57
C SER A 257 -18.89 14.49 -15.61
N ARG A 258 -19.07 15.04 -14.39
CA ARG A 258 -18.07 15.18 -13.32
C ARG A 258 -18.39 14.43 -12.02
N LEU A 259 -19.52 13.71 -11.91
CA LEU A 259 -19.94 13.08 -10.65
C LEU A 259 -19.82 11.54 -10.72
N GLY A 260 -18.60 11.03 -10.58
CA GLY A 260 -18.32 9.59 -10.49
C GLY A 260 -18.48 8.99 -9.09
N ASN A 261 -18.33 7.66 -8.98
CA ASN A 261 -18.26 6.93 -7.71
C ASN A 261 -17.16 7.50 -6.80
N HIS A 262 -17.34 7.38 -5.48
CA HIS A 262 -16.39 7.88 -4.49
C HIS A 262 -15.98 6.79 -3.50
N ILE A 263 -14.70 6.72 -3.14
CA ILE A 263 -14.19 5.83 -2.09
C ILE A 263 -13.36 6.64 -1.11
N ASP A 264 -13.50 6.35 0.18
CA ASP A 264 -12.83 7.11 1.21
C ASP A 264 -12.57 6.36 2.50
N PHE A 265 -11.74 6.98 3.33
CA PHE A 265 -11.60 6.62 4.73
C PHE A 265 -12.59 7.45 5.58
N PHE A 266 -13.33 6.76 6.44
CA PHE A 266 -14.28 7.32 7.40
C PHE A 266 -13.74 7.08 8.80
N ASP A 267 -13.54 8.12 9.59
CA ASP A 267 -12.95 8.01 10.93
C ASP A 267 -13.94 7.56 12.02
N GLY A 268 -15.19 7.29 11.65
CA GLY A 268 -16.29 7.01 12.57
C GLY A 268 -17.25 8.18 12.74
N THR A 269 -16.81 9.39 12.37
CA THR A 269 -17.58 10.63 12.40
C THR A 269 -17.58 11.34 11.07
N ARG A 270 -16.46 11.41 10.35
CA ARG A 270 -16.32 12.22 9.14
C ARG A 270 -15.59 11.44 8.07
N ILE A 271 -15.92 11.79 6.83
CA ILE A 271 -15.16 11.37 5.67
C ILE A 271 -13.87 12.20 5.62
N MET A 272 -12.73 11.54 5.47
CA MET A 272 -11.43 12.22 5.60
C MET A 272 -11.16 13.25 4.52
N ASN A 273 -11.69 13.08 3.30
CA ASN A 273 -11.58 14.13 2.28
C ASN A 273 -12.29 15.43 2.70
N ASP A 274 -13.40 15.33 3.43
CA ASP A 274 -14.12 16.51 3.94
C ASP A 274 -13.41 17.07 5.19
N ALA A 275 -12.99 16.19 6.10
CA ALA A 275 -12.29 16.57 7.34
C ALA A 275 -10.97 17.31 7.07
N LEU A 276 -10.23 16.92 6.03
CA LEU A 276 -8.93 17.49 5.67
C LEU A 276 -9.03 18.58 4.58
N GLY A 277 -10.24 18.96 4.17
CA GLY A 277 -10.45 20.00 3.16
C GLY A 277 -9.92 19.63 1.77
N TYR A 278 -9.87 18.35 1.42
CA TYR A 278 -9.38 17.87 0.12
C TYR A 278 -10.40 18.03 -1.02
N ALA A 279 -11.55 18.64 -0.77
CA ALA A 279 -12.57 18.94 -1.78
C ALA A 279 -12.02 19.94 -2.82
N THR A 280 -11.25 19.42 -3.78
CA THR A 280 -10.70 20.23 -4.86
C THR A 280 -11.76 20.41 -5.95
N ARG A 281 -11.64 21.53 -6.68
CA ARG A 281 -12.55 21.91 -7.78
C ARG A 281 -12.67 20.77 -8.80
N GLY A 282 -13.82 20.09 -8.82
CA GLY A 282 -14.12 19.00 -9.76
C GLY A 282 -14.21 17.59 -9.16
N GLU A 283 -13.89 17.37 -7.88
CA GLU A 283 -14.13 16.08 -7.22
C GLU A 283 -15.59 15.97 -6.72
N PRO A 284 -16.24 14.81 -6.85
CA PRO A 284 -17.58 14.61 -6.32
C PRO A 284 -17.56 14.67 -4.77
N SER A 285 -17.98 15.79 -4.18
CA SER A 285 -18.14 15.84 -2.71
C SER A 285 -19.26 14.85 -2.29
N PRO A 286 -19.00 13.92 -1.36
CA PRO A 286 -19.96 12.91 -0.93
C PRO A 286 -21.10 13.47 -0.06
N GLY A 287 -20.91 14.61 0.62
CA GLY A 287 -21.92 15.27 1.45
C GLY A 287 -21.67 16.78 1.60
N PRO A 288 -22.62 17.55 2.16
CA PRO A 288 -22.34 18.87 2.73
C PRO A 288 -21.50 18.71 4.01
N ALA A 289 -20.90 19.81 4.47
CA ALA A 289 -20.11 19.85 5.71
C ALA A 289 -20.93 19.50 6.99
N ASP A 290 -22.25 19.34 6.85
CA ASP A 290 -23.19 18.99 7.93
C ASP A 290 -23.28 17.47 8.21
N GLY A 291 -22.52 16.64 7.49
CA GLY A 291 -22.48 15.20 7.70
C GLY A 291 -23.64 14.43 7.05
N THR A 292 -24.41 15.04 6.13
CA THR A 292 -25.48 14.32 5.42
C THR A 292 -24.99 13.73 4.09
N PHE A 293 -25.24 12.44 3.83
CA PHE A 293 -24.96 11.88 2.51
C PHE A 293 -25.98 12.40 1.47
N LYS A 294 -25.54 12.77 0.26
CA LYS A 294 -26.42 13.38 -0.75
C LYS A 294 -27.52 12.41 -1.23
N LYS A 295 -28.72 12.95 -1.55
CA LYS A 295 -29.89 12.22 -2.11
C LYS A 295 -29.69 11.56 -3.49
N THR A 296 -28.51 11.69 -4.11
CA THR A 296 -28.21 11.19 -5.48
C THR A 296 -27.42 9.87 -5.49
N LEU A 297 -27.33 9.22 -4.35
CA LEU A 297 -26.63 7.96 -4.16
C LEU A 297 -27.59 6.77 -4.35
N ASN A 298 -27.08 5.70 -4.95
CA ASN A 298 -27.80 4.43 -5.11
C ASN A 298 -27.61 3.55 -3.86
N ALA A 299 -26.35 3.42 -3.43
CA ALA A 299 -25.97 2.61 -2.29
C ALA A 299 -24.69 3.13 -1.64
N ILE A 300 -24.54 2.83 -0.36
CA ILE A 300 -23.34 3.07 0.44
C ILE A 300 -22.81 1.72 0.91
N TYR A 301 -21.51 1.51 0.80
CA TYR A 301 -20.86 0.28 1.18
C TYR A 301 -19.80 0.58 2.23
N VAL A 302 -19.83 -0.16 3.34
CA VAL A 302 -18.97 0.10 4.50
C VAL A 302 -18.22 -1.16 4.87
N MET A 303 -16.90 -1.04 4.97
CA MET A 303 -16.03 -2.07 5.54
C MET A 303 -15.40 -1.53 6.83
N PRO A 304 -15.80 -2.03 8.01
CA PRO A 304 -15.19 -1.65 9.28
C PRO A 304 -13.70 -1.97 9.31
N LEU A 305 -12.90 -1.09 9.90
CA LEU A 305 -11.47 -1.28 10.11
C LEU A 305 -11.18 -2.04 11.41
N MET A 306 -9.95 -2.53 11.51
CA MET A 306 -9.44 -2.97 12.81
C MET A 306 -9.26 -1.74 13.72
N PRO A 307 -9.49 -1.87 15.04
CA PRO A 307 -9.13 -0.85 16.02
C PRO A 307 -7.69 -0.36 15.86
#